data_AF-W7I564-F1
#
_entry.id   AF-W7I564-F1
#
_cell.length_a   1.000
_cell.length_b   1.000
_cell.length_c   1.000
_cell.angle_alpha   90.00
_cell.angle_beta   90.00
_cell.angle_gamma   90.00
#
_symmetry.space_group_name_H-M   'P 1'
#
loop_
_entity.id
_entity.type
_entity.pdbx_description
1 polymer ?
#
loop_
_entity_poly.entity_id
_entity_poly.type
_entity_poly.pdbx_seq_one_letter_code
_entity_poly.pdbx_strand_id
1 'polypeptide(L)'
;MAALPPVEAPHTEDISSGQAGGLATPAHVTADFCLIPIGTPTASVSQYIASVQKLLATSGVKYSMHSAGTTLEGTWDEGTFPYRYLALHLARR
;
A
#
# COMPACT_ATOMS: atom_id res chain seq x y z
N MET A 1 -33.03 -26.41 -29.04
CA MET A 1 -31.60 -26.49 -28.68
C MET A 1 -30.86 -25.45 -29.51
N ALA A 2 -30.50 -24.26 -29.05
CA ALA A 2 -30.71 -23.51 -27.80
C ALA A 2 -30.82 -22.03 -28.21
N ALA A 3 -31.75 -21.27 -27.61
CA ALA A 3 -31.84 -19.83 -27.83
C ALA A 3 -30.69 -19.15 -27.06
N LEU A 4 -29.95 -18.26 -27.74
CA LEU A 4 -28.88 -17.48 -27.13
C LEU A 4 -29.50 -16.45 -26.14
N PRO A 5 -28.90 -16.25 -24.95
CA PRO A 5 -29.38 -15.22 -24.03
C PRO A 5 -29.08 -13.81 -24.59
N PRO A 6 -29.90 -12.79 -24.27
CA PRO A 6 -29.65 -11.42 -24.68
C PRO A 6 -28.36 -10.89 -24.04
N VAL A 7 -27.54 -10.20 -24.84
CA VAL A 7 -26.33 -9.51 -24.39
C VAL A 7 -26.77 -8.30 -23.55
N GLU A 8 -26.59 -8.40 -22.23
CA GLU A 8 -26.87 -7.31 -21.29
C GLU A 8 -25.82 -6.20 -21.49
N ALA A 9 -26.31 -4.98 -21.67
CA ALA A 9 -25.50 -3.77 -21.88
C ALA A 9 -24.56 -3.53 -20.68
N PRO A 10 -23.41 -2.84 -20.88
CA PRO A 10 -22.50 -2.55 -19.78
C PRO A 10 -23.22 -1.73 -18.71
N HIS A 11 -23.29 -2.29 -17.51
CA HIS A 11 -23.70 -1.58 -16.30
C HIS A 11 -22.72 -0.43 -16.08
N THR A 12 -23.22 0.79 -16.22
CA THR A 12 -22.50 2.01 -15.85
C THR A 12 -22.32 2.00 -14.33
N GLU A 13 -21.14 1.65 -13.86
CA GLU A 13 -20.76 1.80 -12.46
C GLU A 13 -20.54 3.29 -12.19
N ASP A 14 -21.57 3.96 -11.66
CA ASP A 14 -21.47 5.30 -11.08
C ASP A 14 -20.55 5.26 -9.85
N ILE A 15 -19.26 5.53 -10.06
CA ILE A 15 -18.30 5.71 -8.97
C ILE A 15 -18.55 7.09 -8.33
N SER A 16 -19.57 7.16 -7.48
CA SER A 16 -19.75 8.27 -6.55
C SER A 16 -18.78 8.10 -5.38
N SER A 17 -17.85 9.03 -5.24
CA SER A 17 -16.68 9.03 -4.34
C SER A 17 -17.01 9.17 -2.83
N GLY A 18 -18.14 8.61 -2.37
CA GLY A 18 -18.75 8.95 -1.07
C GLY A 18 -19.07 7.81 -0.10
N GLN A 19 -18.78 6.53 -0.37
CA GLN A 19 -19.07 5.44 0.58
C GLN A 19 -17.90 4.46 0.78
N ALA A 20 -16.99 4.81 1.69
CA ALA A 20 -16.00 3.89 2.27
C ALA A 20 -16.37 3.45 3.70
N GLY A 21 -17.65 3.56 4.09
CA GLY A 21 -18.10 3.44 5.48
C GLY A 21 -18.71 2.09 5.89
N GLY A 22 -18.63 1.04 5.06
CA GLY A 22 -19.39 -0.20 5.34
C GLY A 22 -18.82 -1.50 4.80
N LEU A 23 -17.61 -1.50 4.23
CA LEU A 23 -16.97 -2.74 3.79
C LEU A 23 -16.20 -3.34 4.97
N ALA A 24 -16.54 -4.58 5.35
CA ALA A 24 -15.78 -5.34 6.33
C ALA A 24 -14.34 -5.48 5.80
N THR A 25 -13.39 -4.94 6.54
CA THR A 25 -11.99 -4.94 6.12
C THR A 25 -11.36 -6.29 6.46
N PRO A 26 -10.47 -6.81 5.61
CA PRO A 26 -9.86 -8.11 5.84
C PRO A 26 -8.99 -8.08 7.10
N ALA A 27 -9.07 -9.14 7.89
CA ALA A 27 -8.32 -9.27 9.14
C ALA A 27 -6.79 -9.26 8.93
N HIS A 28 -6.31 -9.67 7.75
CA HIS A 28 -4.89 -9.69 7.40
C HIS A 28 -4.67 -9.03 6.04
N VAL A 29 -3.63 -8.20 5.97
CA VAL A 29 -3.26 -7.38 4.82
C VAL A 29 -1.77 -7.51 4.61
N THR A 30 -1.41 -7.64 3.34
CA THR A 30 -0.03 -7.51 2.89
C THR A 30 0.01 -6.33 1.94
N ALA A 31 0.97 -5.43 2.12
CA ALA A 31 1.14 -4.30 1.23
C ALA A 31 2.61 -4.09 0.91
N ASP A 32 2.87 -3.76 -0.34
CA ASP A 32 4.21 -3.51 -0.86
C ASP A 32 4.38 -2.02 -1.13
N PHE A 33 5.55 -1.48 -0.82
CA PHE A 33 5.90 -0.11 -1.17
C PHE A 33 7.30 -0.02 -1.77
N CYS A 34 7.45 0.94 -2.68
CA CYS A 34 8.73 1.32 -3.25
C CYS A 34 9.00 2.79 -2.94
N LEU A 35 10.21 3.08 -2.45
CA LEU A 35 10.65 4.44 -2.17
C LEU A 35 11.44 4.98 -3.35
N ILE A 36 10.94 6.07 -3.94
CA ILE A 36 11.61 6.78 -5.03
C ILE A 36 11.88 8.22 -4.56
N PRO A 37 13.08 8.52 -4.06
CA PRO A 37 13.42 9.87 -3.62
C PRO A 37 13.57 10.78 -4.84
N ILE A 38 13.01 11.99 -4.75
CA ILE A 38 13.03 13.00 -5.83
C ILE A 38 13.90 14.17 -5.37
N GLY A 39 14.73 14.71 -6.26
CA GLY A 39 15.55 15.89 -5.98
C GLY A 39 16.83 15.62 -5.17
N THR A 40 17.30 14.37 -5.14
CA THR A 40 18.56 14.05 -4.45
C THR A 40 19.78 14.54 -5.24
N PRO A 41 20.81 15.10 -4.58
CA PRO A 41 22.02 15.58 -5.25
C PRO A 41 22.86 14.45 -5.87
N THR A 42 22.57 13.20 -5.48
CA THR A 42 23.28 11.99 -5.94
C THR A 42 22.28 10.92 -6.37
N ALA A 43 22.67 10.09 -7.33
CA ALA A 43 21.88 8.94 -7.79
C ALA A 43 21.75 7.80 -6.76
N SER A 44 22.58 7.81 -5.70
CA SER A 44 22.54 6.76 -4.67
C SER A 44 21.36 6.95 -3.72
N VAL A 45 20.54 5.91 -3.56
CA VAL A 45 19.38 5.88 -2.66
C VAL A 45 19.65 5.11 -1.36
N SER A 46 20.86 4.57 -1.19
CA SER A 46 21.18 3.63 -0.09
C SER A 46 20.97 4.20 1.31
N GLN A 47 21.21 5.50 1.51
CA GLN A 47 20.99 6.17 2.81
C GLN A 47 19.50 6.23 3.19
N TYR A 48 18.63 6.42 2.20
CA TYR A 48 17.18 6.42 2.41
C TYR A 48 16.68 5.02 2.76
N ILE A 49 17.16 4.01 2.02
CA ILE A 49 16.85 2.60 2.31
C ILE A 49 17.34 2.20 3.71
N ALA A 50 18.54 2.60 4.11
CA ALA A 50 19.06 2.33 5.45
C ALA A 50 18.23 3.01 6.56
N SER A 51 17.64 4.18 6.28
CA SER A 51 16.76 4.89 7.21
C SER A 51 15.41 4.20 7.35
N VAL A 52 14.82 3.76 6.23
CA VAL A 52 13.60 2.92 6.21
C VAL A 52 13.81 1.64 7.01
N GLN A 53 14.92 0.95 6.79
CA GLN A 53 15.21 -0.30 7.47
C GLN A 53 15.29 -0.11 9.00
N LYS A 54 15.88 0.99 9.47
CA LYS A 54 15.90 1.34 10.90
C LYS A 54 14.50 1.63 11.44
N LEU A 55 13.69 2.37 10.67
CA LEU A 55 12.31 2.69 11.05
C LEU A 55 11.46 1.42 11.19
N LEU A 56 11.58 0.49 10.23
CA LEU A 56 10.88 -0.80 10.24
C LEU A 56 11.34 -1.71 11.38
N ALA A 57 12.64 -1.70 11.71
CA ALA A 57 13.15 -2.43 12.87
C ALA A 57 12.54 -1.92 14.19
N THR A 58 12.22 -0.63 14.28
CA THR A 58 11.57 -0.04 15.47
C THR A 58 10.05 -0.17 15.49
N SER A 59 9.40 -0.43 14.35
CA SER A 59 7.93 -0.46 14.26
C SER A 59 7.33 -1.78 14.75
N GLY A 60 8.13 -2.85 14.89
CA GLY A 60 7.65 -4.17 15.30
C GLY A 60 6.74 -4.86 14.27
N VAL A 61 6.59 -4.28 13.08
CA VAL A 61 5.79 -4.86 11.99
C VAL A 61 6.57 -5.98 11.32
N LYS A 62 5.88 -7.02 10.85
CA LYS A 62 6.53 -8.05 10.05
C LYS A 62 6.78 -7.49 8.65
N TYR A 63 8.04 -7.52 8.20
CA TYR A 63 8.42 -6.98 6.90
C TYR A 63 9.43 -7.88 6.17
N SER A 64 9.45 -7.77 4.85
CA SER A 64 10.41 -8.41 3.96
C SER A 64 10.91 -7.40 2.93
N MET A 65 12.22 -7.16 2.90
CA MET A 65 12.86 -6.28 1.91
C MET A 65 13.33 -7.09 0.71
N HIS A 66 13.13 -6.56 -0.49
CA HIS A 66 13.59 -7.17 -1.74
C HIS A 66 14.09 -6.10 -2.72
N SER A 67 14.55 -6.50 -3.89
CA SER A 67 15.14 -5.60 -4.89
C SER A 67 14.18 -4.53 -5.42
N ALA A 68 12.87 -4.79 -5.38
CA ALA A 68 11.84 -3.94 -5.95
C ALA A 68 11.05 -3.12 -4.91
N GLY A 69 11.30 -3.31 -3.61
CA GLY A 69 10.47 -2.72 -2.58
C GLY A 69 10.60 -3.36 -1.21
N THR A 70 9.60 -3.11 -0.38
CA THR A 70 9.48 -3.70 0.94
C THR A 70 8.03 -4.06 1.20
N THR A 71 7.81 -5.34 1.44
CA THR A 71 6.52 -5.90 1.78
C THR A 71 6.30 -5.84 3.29
N LEU A 72 5.16 -5.31 3.71
CA LEU A 72 4.69 -5.26 5.10
C LEU A 72 3.48 -6.19 5.27
N GLU A 73 3.44 -6.91 6.38
CA GLU A 73 2.32 -7.80 6.76
C GLU A 73 1.72 -7.34 8.08
N GLY A 74 0.39 -7.29 8.17
CA GLY A 74 -0.31 -6.88 9.39
C GLY A 74 -1.83 -6.90 9.27
N THR A 75 -2.51 -6.43 10.30
CA THR A 75 -3.98 -6.31 10.32
C THR A 75 -4.43 -5.01 9.67
N TRP A 76 -5.60 -5.01 9.01
CA TRP A 76 -6.18 -3.78 8.45
C TRP A 76 -6.49 -2.73 9.52
N ASP A 77 -6.88 -3.18 10.72
CA ASP A 77 -7.22 -2.26 11.81
C ASP A 77 -6.08 -1.28 12.11
N GLU A 78 -6.48 -0.01 12.14
CA GLU A 78 -5.72 1.22 11.92
C GLU A 78 -4.50 1.44 12.87
N GLY A 79 -4.34 0.58 13.87
CA GLY A 79 -3.28 0.66 14.88
C GLY A 79 -1.97 -0.06 14.52
N THR A 80 -1.98 -1.05 13.63
CA THR A 80 -0.79 -1.89 13.37
C THR A 80 -0.11 -1.57 12.06
N PHE A 81 -0.85 -1.05 11.07
CA PHE A 81 -0.33 -0.85 9.73
C PHE A 81 0.12 0.61 9.56
N PRO A 82 1.43 0.91 9.67
CA PRO A 82 1.92 2.28 9.76
C PRO A 82 1.97 2.95 8.39
N TYR A 83 1.15 2.58 7.41
CA TYR A 83 1.23 3.14 6.05
C TYR A 83 1.11 4.66 6.05
N ARG A 84 0.21 5.20 6.88
CA ARG A 84 0.04 6.65 7.05
C ARG A 84 1.27 7.30 7.71
N TYR A 85 1.84 6.65 8.72
CA TYR A 85 3.03 7.14 9.42
C TYR A 85 4.28 7.05 8.54
N LEU A 86 4.46 5.94 7.83
CA LEU A 86 5.57 5.70 6.92
C LEU A 86 5.54 6.69 5.76
N ALA A 87 4.39 6.87 5.09
CA ALA A 87 4.25 7.84 4.02
C ALA A 87 4.51 9.27 4.51
N LEU A 88 4.00 9.66 5.68
CA LEU A 88 4.26 10.98 6.27
C LEU A 88 5.72 11.16 6.71
N HIS A 89 6.39 10.11 7.18
CA HIS A 89 7.79 10.16 7.60
C HIS A 89 8.73 10.24 6.39
N LEU A 90 8.38 9.54 5.31
CA LEU A 90 9.12 9.57 4.05
C LEU A 90 8.91 10.87 3.28
N ALA A 91 7.71 11.45 3.30
CA ALA A 91 7.42 12.71 2.63
C ALA A 91 8.01 13.96 3.33
N ARG A 92 8.52 13.82 4.56
CA ARG A 92 9.05 14.93 5.38
C ARG A 92 10.58 15.03 5.38
N ARG A 93 11.29 14.24 4.57
CA ARG A 93 12.74 14.30 4.41
C ARG A 93 13.13 14.52 2.96
#